data_AF-A0A3C0EI38-F1
#
_entry.id   AF-A0A3C0EI38-F1
#
_cell.length_a   1.000
_cell.length_b   1.000
_cell.length_c   1.000
_cell.angle_alpha   90.00
_cell.angle_beta   90.00
_cell.angle_gamma   90.00
#
_symmetry.space_group_name_H-M   'P 1'
#
loop_
_entity.id
_entity.type
_entity.pdbx_description
1 polymer ?
#
loop_
_entity_poly.entity_id
_entity_poly.type
_entity_poly.pdbx_seq_one_letter_code
_entity_poly.pdbx_strand_id
1 'polypeptide(L)'
;MGLEFVEILLSLENHFGISISDDQLSSIHTVGNISDEITKSLIAHGEIDTSFLRTNVLNETIQIIAKEMRLNANAIDQHSRLVGDII
;
A
#
# COMPACT_ATOMS: atom_id res chain seq x y z
N MET A 1 14.28 -4.84 5.99
CA MET A 1 12.94 -4.26 6.26
C MET A 1 13.02 -3.55 7.60
N GLY A 2 12.70 -2.25 7.67
CA GLY A 2 12.55 -1.57 8.96
C GLY A 2 11.24 -1.96 9.64
N LEU A 3 11.14 -1.80 10.96
CA LEU A 3 9.91 -2.07 11.72
C LEU A 3 8.72 -1.26 11.18
N GLU A 4 8.97 -0.04 10.74
CA GLU A 4 7.97 0.87 10.17
C GLU A 4 7.29 0.28 8.92
N PHE A 5 8.04 -0.41 8.06
CA PHE A 5 7.47 -1.06 6.88
C PHE A 5 6.53 -2.20 7.25
N VAL A 6 6.87 -2.95 8.31
CA VAL A 6 6.02 -4.05 8.81
C VAL A 6 4.73 -3.50 9.43
N GLU A 7 4.81 -2.39 10.17
CA GLU A 7 3.63 -1.72 10.74
C GLU A 7 2.69 -1.18 9.66
N ILE A 8 3.25 -0.53 8.63
CA ILE A 8 2.48 -0.08 7.46
C ILE A 8 1.78 -1.25 6.78
N LEU A 9 2.50 -2.36 6.57
CA LEU A 9 1.95 -3.54 5.92
C LEU A 9 0.77 -4.11 6.72
N LEU A 10 0.94 -4.28 8.04
CA LEU A 10 -0.11 -4.76 8.93
C LEU A 10 -1.35 -3.84 8.91
N SER A 11 -1.14 -2.51 8.92
CA SER A 11 -2.22 -1.53 8.83
C SER A 11 -2.97 -1.65 7.49
N LEU A 12 -2.28 -1.87 6.38
CA LEU A 12 -2.89 -2.04 5.06
C LEU A 12 -3.66 -3.37 4.94
N GLU A 13 -3.05 -4.49 5.34
CA GLU A 13 -3.68 -5.80 5.34
C GLU A 13 -4.99 -5.82 6.14
N ASN A 14 -4.95 -5.24 7.35
CA ASN A 14 -6.12 -5.17 8.22
C ASN A 14 -7.20 -4.22 7.68
N HIS A 15 -6.80 -3.08 7.10
CA HIS A 15 -7.73 -2.10 6.54
C HIS A 15 -8.46 -2.62 5.30
N PHE A 16 -7.75 -3.30 4.39
CA PHE A 16 -8.33 -3.84 3.16
C PHE A 16 -8.86 -5.27 3.29
N GLY A 17 -8.62 -5.94 4.44
CA GLY A 17 -9.04 -7.32 4.66
C GLY A 17 -8.33 -8.32 3.73
N ILE A 18 -7.07 -8.03 3.39
CA ILE A 18 -6.24 -8.87 2.50
C ILE A 18 -5.06 -9.45 3.27
N SER A 19 -4.31 -10.36 2.62
CA SER A 19 -3.01 -10.78 3.09
C SER A 19 -2.02 -10.76 1.93
N ILE A 20 -0.85 -10.17 2.17
CA ILE A 20 0.25 -10.04 1.21
C ILE A 20 1.33 -11.04 1.61
N SER A 21 1.62 -11.99 0.73
CA SER A 21 2.66 -12.99 0.96
C SER A 21 4.07 -12.40 0.86
N ASP A 22 5.04 -13.04 1.52
CA ASP A 22 6.45 -12.64 1.46
C ASP A 22 7.00 -12.58 0.03
N ASP A 23 6.52 -13.47 -0.85
CA ASP A 23 6.88 -13.47 -2.27
C ASP A 23 6.41 -12.18 -2.96
N GLN A 24 5.23 -11.68 -2.64
CA GLN A 24 4.72 -10.39 -3.14
C GLN A 24 5.48 -9.21 -2.54
N LEU A 25 5.86 -9.27 -1.27
CA LEU A 25 6.66 -8.24 -0.60
C LEU A 25 8.00 -8.00 -1.28
N SER A 26 8.60 -9.05 -1.86
CA SER A 26 9.87 -8.91 -2.60
C SER A 26 9.80 -7.93 -3.78
N SER A 27 8.60 -7.74 -4.34
CA SER A 27 8.35 -6.83 -5.47
C SER A 27 7.84 -5.45 -5.06
N ILE A 28 7.57 -5.23 -3.78
CA ILE A 28 7.04 -3.97 -3.26
C ILE A 28 8.20 -3.04 -2.91
N HIS A 29 8.38 -2.02 -3.74
CA HIS A 29 9.39 -0.99 -3.53
C HIS A 29 8.79 0.42 -3.41
N THR A 30 7.64 0.66 -4.03
CA THR A 30 6.95 1.95 -4.01
C THR A 30 5.51 1.84 -3.51
N VAL A 31 4.92 2.99 -3.17
CA VAL A 31 3.49 3.11 -2.82
C VAL A 31 2.60 2.60 -3.94
N GLY A 32 2.97 2.86 -5.20
CA GLY A 32 2.30 2.31 -6.37
C GLY A 32 2.31 0.79 -6.38
N ASN A 33 3.46 0.16 -6.11
CA ASN A 33 3.56 -1.31 -6.13
C ASN A 33 2.64 -1.95 -5.07
N ILE A 34 2.63 -1.44 -3.84
CA ILE A 34 1.76 -2.01 -2.80
C ILE A 34 0.28 -1.76 -3.10
N SER A 35 -0.08 -0.57 -3.62
CA SER A 35 -1.46 -0.27 -4.01
C SER A 35 -1.94 -1.18 -5.15
N ASP A 36 -1.05 -1.53 -6.08
CA ASP A 36 -1.36 -2.46 -7.17
C ASP A 36 -1.54 -3.90 -6.65
N GLU A 37 -0.72 -4.36 -5.70
CA GLU A 37 -0.90 -5.68 -5.06
C GLU A 37 -2.19 -5.76 -4.25
N ILE A 38 -2.54 -4.70 -3.51
CA ILE A 38 -3.83 -4.59 -2.80
C ILE A 38 -4.98 -4.67 -3.82
N THR A 39 -4.89 -3.88 -4.90
CA THR A 39 -5.93 -3.86 -5.94
C THR A 39 -6.12 -5.24 -6.58
N LYS A 40 -5.02 -5.95 -6.91
CA LYS A 40 -5.08 -7.32 -7.43
C LYS A 40 -5.76 -8.28 -6.46
N SER A 41 -5.44 -8.16 -5.18
CA SER A 41 -6.03 -9.00 -4.11
C SER A 41 -7.53 -8.75 -3.97
N LEU A 42 -7.97 -7.49 -3.99
CA LEU A 42 -9.39 -7.11 -3.93
C LEU A 42 -10.18 -7.56 -5.18
N ILE A 43 -9.58 -7.45 -6.37
CA ILE A 43 -10.19 -7.94 -7.62
C ILE A 43 -10.33 -9.47 -7.57
N ALA A 44 -9.29 -10.18 -7.11
CA ALA A 44 -9.35 -11.64 -6.95
C ALA A 44 -10.47 -12.07 -5.98
N HIS A 45 -10.84 -11.19 -5.03
CA HIS A 45 -11.93 -11.39 -4.09
C HIS A 45 -13.33 -10.98 -4.63
N GLY A 46 -13.42 -10.45 -5.86
CA GLY A 46 -14.68 -10.24 -6.57
C GLY A 46 -15.14 -8.79 -6.73
N GLU A 47 -14.26 -7.80 -6.55
CA GLU A 47 -14.58 -6.39 -6.83
C GLU A 47 -14.53 -6.09 -8.35
N ILE A 48 -15.63 -5.59 -8.92
CA ILE A 48 -15.88 -5.55 -10.39
C ILE A 48 -15.47 -4.23 -11.06
N ASP A 49 -15.30 -3.11 -10.32
CA ASP A 49 -14.93 -1.81 -10.92
C ASP A 49 -13.45 -1.44 -10.66
N THR A 50 -12.57 -1.93 -11.53
CA THR A 50 -11.11 -1.91 -11.35
C THR A 50 -10.48 -0.51 -11.39
N SER A 51 -11.04 0.41 -12.17
CA SER A 51 -10.42 1.74 -12.38
C SER A 51 -10.71 2.70 -11.22
N PHE A 52 -11.96 2.68 -10.74
CA PHE A 52 -12.34 3.41 -9.53
C PHE A 52 -11.63 2.82 -8.30
N LEU A 53 -11.59 1.48 -8.21
CA LEU A 53 -10.90 0.76 -7.15
C LEU A 53 -9.42 1.14 -7.06
N ARG A 54 -8.67 1.13 -8.17
CA ARG A 54 -7.23 1.44 -8.15
C ARG A 54 -6.94 2.84 -7.62
N THR A 55 -7.74 3.84 -8.03
CA THR A 55 -7.58 5.22 -7.56
C THR A 55 -7.91 5.34 -6.07
N ASN A 56 -8.98 4.68 -5.63
CA ASN A 56 -9.38 4.70 -4.22
C ASN A 56 -8.34 4.00 -3.33
N VAL A 57 -7.92 2.80 -3.73
CA VAL A 57 -6.88 2.01 -3.05
C VAL A 57 -5.59 2.81 -2.94
N LEU A 58 -5.13 3.46 -4.01
CA LEU A 58 -3.93 4.30 -3.98
C LEU A 58 -4.07 5.45 -2.97
N ASN A 59 -5.19 6.18 -3.02
CA ASN A 59 -5.43 7.30 -2.10
C ASN A 59 -5.47 6.83 -0.64
N GLU A 60 -6.19 5.76 -0.35
CA GLU A 60 -6.28 5.20 1.01
C GLU A 60 -4.92 4.67 1.49
N THR A 61 -4.17 3.99 0.62
CA THR A 61 -2.80 3.53 0.89
C THR A 61 -1.89 4.71 1.28
N ILE A 62 -1.95 5.82 0.53
CA ILE A 62 -1.20 7.04 0.84
C ILE A 62 -1.59 7.59 2.22
N GLN A 63 -2.88 7.62 2.56
CA GLN A 63 -3.33 8.12 3.87
C GLN A 63 -2.82 7.26 5.03
N ILE A 64 -2.84 5.94 4.88
CA ILE A 64 -2.35 5.00 5.89
C ILE A 64 -0.84 5.19 6.09
N ILE A 65 -0.08 5.20 5.00
CA ILE A 65 1.38 5.41 5.06
C ILE A 65 1.71 6.77 5.70
N ALA A 66 1.04 7.84 5.26
CA ALA A 66 1.24 9.18 5.82
C ALA A 66 0.95 9.22 7.32
N LYS A 67 -0.10 8.53 7.76
CA LYS A 67 -0.48 8.44 9.18
C LYS A 67 0.57 7.67 10.01
N GLU A 68 0.96 6.48 9.58
CA GLU A 68 1.93 5.65 10.32
C GLU A 68 3.29 6.36 10.44
N MET A 69 3.73 7.02 9.36
CA MET A 69 5.03 7.69 9.30
C MET A 69 4.98 9.15 9.73
N ARG A 70 3.80 9.64 10.13
CA ARG A 70 3.56 11.04 10.54
C ARG A 70 4.00 12.05 9.47
N LEU A 71 3.81 11.72 8.20
CA LEU A 71 4.09 12.57 7.06
C LEU A 71 2.83 13.28 6.54
N ASN A 72 3.02 14.29 5.70
CA ASN A 72 1.94 14.89 4.94
C ASN A 72 1.61 14.00 3.73
N ALA A 73 0.36 13.57 3.60
CA ALA A 73 -0.11 12.75 2.47
C ALA A 73 0.17 13.41 1.10
N ASN A 74 0.17 14.75 1.02
CA ASN A 74 0.48 15.46 -0.23
C ASN A 74 1.96 15.38 -0.63
N ALA A 75 2.83 14.89 0.25
CA ALA A 75 4.24 14.66 -0.04
C ALA A 75 4.53 13.23 -0.55
N ILE A 76 3.50 12.38 -0.64
CA ILE A 76 3.61 10.97 -1.03
C ILE A 76 2.86 10.77 -2.34
N ASP A 77 3.50 10.10 -3.29
CA ASP A 77 2.88 9.68 -4.55
C ASP A 77 3.22 8.22 -4.87
N GLN A 78 2.65 7.69 -5.96
CA GLN A 78 2.82 6.30 -6.38
C GLN A 78 4.29 5.87 -6.63
N HIS A 79 5.20 6.80 -6.85
CA HIS A 79 6.63 6.55 -7.04
C HIS A 79 7.44 6.67 -5.74
N SER A 80 6.85 7.18 -4.65
CA SER A 80 7.52 7.26 -3.36
C SER A 80 7.96 5.87 -2.89
N ARG A 81 9.24 5.75 -2.49
CA ARG A 81 9.80 4.46 -2.09
C ARG A 81 9.44 4.13 -0.65
N LEU A 82 8.95 2.91 -0.44
CA LEU A 82 8.62 2.36 0.88
C LEU A 82 9.85 1.78 1.60
N VAL A 83 10.88 1.44 0.82
CA VAL A 83 12.13 0.87 1.33
C VAL A 83 13.27 1.79 0.90
N GLY A 84 13.61 2.76 1.76
CA GLY A 84 14.83 3.56 1.65
C GLY A 84 14.66 5.07 1.68
N ASP A 85 13.48 5.63 1.40
CA ASP A 85 13.30 7.10 1.34
C ASP A 85 12.50 7.68 2.51
N ILE A 86 11.96 6.82 3.39
CA ILE A 86 11.26 7.25 4.61
C ILE A 86 12.07 6.88 5.85
N ILE A 87 13.32 7.35 5.89
CA ILE A 87 14.12 7.39 7.12
C ILE A 87 14.94 8.67 7.09
#